data_AF-A0A967BHA7-F1
#
_entry.id   AF-A0A967BHA7-F1
#
_cell.length_a   1.000
_cell.length_b   1.000
_cell.length_c   1.000
_cell.angle_alpha   90.00
_cell.angle_beta   90.00
_cell.angle_gamma   90.00
#
_symmetry.space_group_name_H-M   'P 1'
#
loop_
_entity.id
_entity.type
_entity.pdbx_description
1 polymer ?
#
loop_
_entity_poly.entity_id
_entity_poly.type
_entity_poly.pdbx_seq_one_letter_code
_entity_poly.pdbx_strand_id
1 'polypeptide(L)'
;EQRNQYPPGSSFVKAIESGFEEGGPKGADRAAADFLAKKPSSPTLRVARYYAAAEDPDLAFEWLERAYEQRRPQILHVVAYPEFDSIRSDPRYEDLLRRIGISQEAKS
;
A
#
# COMPACT_ATOMS: atom_id res chain seq x y z
N GLU A 1 -23.77 -15.17 -1.01
CA GLU A 1 -22.48 -15.88 -0.99
C GLU A 1 -21.37 -14.86 -1.19
N GLN A 2 -20.44 -14.72 -0.23
CA GLN A 2 -19.27 -13.85 -0.45
C GLN A 2 -18.33 -14.57 -1.41
N ARG A 3 -18.31 -14.11 -2.67
CA ARG A 3 -17.40 -14.66 -3.69
C ARG A 3 -15.96 -14.43 -3.20
N ASN A 4 -15.21 -15.50 -2.94
CA ASN A 4 -13.81 -15.37 -2.56
C ASN A 4 -13.09 -14.59 -3.68
N GLN A 5 -12.58 -13.40 -3.34
CA GLN A 5 -11.93 -12.51 -4.31
C GLN A 5 -10.69 -13.18 -4.93
N TYR A 6 -10.09 -14.14 -4.21
CA TYR A 6 -8.88 -14.84 -4.59
C TYR A 6 -9.02 -16.34 -4.33
N PRO A 7 -9.71 -17.08 -5.23
CA PRO A 7 -9.81 -18.52 -5.09
C PRO A 7 -8.41 -19.16 -5.16
N PRO A 8 -8.19 -20.31 -4.49
CA PRO A 8 -6.96 -21.09 -4.62
C PRO A 8 -6.58 -21.32 -6.09
N GLY A 9 -5.30 -21.22 -6.41
CA GLY A 9 -4.78 -21.39 -7.77
C GLY A 9 -5.03 -20.21 -8.73
N SER A 10 -5.66 -19.12 -8.27
CA SER A 10 -5.76 -17.89 -9.05
C SER A 10 -4.39 -17.29 -9.36
N SER A 11 -4.29 -16.49 -10.42
CA SER A 11 -3.04 -15.82 -10.80
C SER A 11 -2.51 -14.88 -9.73
N PHE A 12 -3.37 -14.35 -8.86
CA PHE A 12 -2.96 -13.58 -7.69
C PHE A 12 -2.26 -14.44 -6.65
N VAL A 13 -2.87 -15.58 -6.28
CA VAL A 13 -2.28 -16.52 -5.30
C VAL A 13 -0.94 -17.04 -5.79
N LYS A 14 -0.85 -17.44 -7.06
CA LYS A 14 0.41 -17.89 -7.68
C LYS A 14 1.50 -16.82 -7.66
N ALA A 15 1.14 -15.55 -7.86
CA ALA A 15 2.11 -14.46 -7.80
C ALA A 15 2.68 -14.30 -6.38
N ILE A 16 1.82 -14.35 -5.36
CA ILE A 16 2.24 -14.27 -3.95
C ILE A 16 3.12 -15.46 -3.57
N GLU A 17 2.74 -16.68 -3.98
CA GLU A 17 3.52 -17.89 -3.72
C GLU A 17 4.93 -17.78 -4.32
N SER A 18 5.05 -17.36 -5.58
CA SER A 18 6.35 -17.12 -6.23
C SER A 18 7.17 -16.06 -5.49
N GLY A 19 6.55 -14.93 -5.12
CA GLY A 19 7.22 -13.87 -4.36
C GLY A 19 7.70 -14.36 -2.99
N PHE A 20 6.93 -15.23 -2.33
CA PHE A 20 7.31 -15.83 -1.06
C PHE A 20 8.51 -16.76 -1.22
N GLU A 21 8.53 -17.59 -2.26
CA GLU A 21 9.67 -18.48 -2.56
C GLU A 21 10.96 -17.70 -2.83
N GLU A 22 10.86 -16.55 -3.48
CA GLU A 22 12.02 -15.71 -3.84
C GLU A 22 12.53 -14.84 -2.68
N GLY A 23 11.63 -14.30 -1.86
CA GLY A 23 11.97 -13.23 -0.90
C GLY A 23 11.28 -13.35 0.46
N GLY A 24 10.65 -14.49 0.78
CA GLY A 24 9.88 -14.68 2.00
C GLY A 24 8.67 -13.75 2.10
N PRO A 25 8.20 -13.41 3.31
CA PRO A 25 7.03 -12.54 3.49
C PRO A 25 7.10 -11.23 2.69
N LYS A 26 8.25 -10.55 2.69
CA LYS A 26 8.45 -9.30 1.94
C LYS A 26 8.30 -9.49 0.43
N GLY A 27 8.84 -10.59 -0.10
CA GLY A 27 8.69 -10.94 -1.51
C GLY A 27 7.22 -11.25 -1.88
N ALA A 28 6.49 -11.93 -0.99
CA ALA A 28 5.05 -12.15 -1.14
C ALA A 28 4.26 -10.84 -1.21
N ASP A 29 4.54 -9.91 -0.29
CA ASP A 29 3.90 -8.58 -0.26
C ASP A 29 4.25 -7.77 -1.51
N ARG A 30 5.51 -7.76 -1.94
CA ARG A 30 5.93 -7.10 -3.18
C ARG A 30 5.20 -7.67 -4.39
N ALA A 31 5.13 -8.99 -4.51
CA ALA A 31 4.43 -9.64 -5.63
C ALA A 31 2.91 -9.36 -5.62
N ALA A 32 2.29 -9.28 -4.44
CA ALA A 32 0.90 -8.85 -4.30
C ALA A 32 0.72 -7.41 -4.80
N ALA A 33 1.62 -6.50 -4.41
CA ALA A 33 1.61 -5.11 -4.84
C ALA A 33 1.76 -5.00 -6.36
N ASP A 34 2.78 -5.64 -6.94
CA ASP A 34 3.04 -5.66 -8.38
C ASP A 34 1.87 -6.22 -9.18
N PHE A 35 1.26 -7.31 -8.71
CA PHE A 35 0.09 -7.89 -9.37
C PHE A 35 -1.08 -6.91 -9.37
N LEU A 36 -1.36 -6.29 -8.22
CA LEU A 36 -2.43 -5.32 -8.10
C LEU A 36 -2.13 -4.05 -8.88
N ALA A 37 -0.89 -3.59 -8.95
CA ALA A 37 -0.46 -2.37 -9.63
C ALA A 37 -0.75 -2.35 -11.14
N LYS A 38 -0.85 -3.53 -11.79
CA LYS A 38 -1.04 -3.67 -13.24
C LYS A 38 -2.39 -3.19 -13.78
N LYS A 39 -3.36 -2.84 -12.92
CA LYS A 39 -4.73 -2.51 -13.34
C LYS A 39 -4.95 -0.98 -13.31
N PRO A 40 -5.60 -0.38 -14.31
CA PRO A 40 -5.96 1.04 -14.25
C PRO A 40 -6.91 1.38 -13.07
N SER A 41 -7.72 0.42 -12.64
CA SER A 41 -8.68 0.55 -11.53
C SER A 41 -8.13 0.12 -10.18
N SER A 42 -6.81 0.06 -10.03
CA SER A 42 -6.19 -0.48 -8.82
C SER A 42 -6.59 0.28 -7.56
N PRO A 43 -6.89 -0.44 -6.46
CA PRO A 43 -7.15 0.18 -5.18
C PRO A 43 -5.85 0.77 -4.63
N THR A 44 -5.60 2.04 -4.94
CA THR A 44 -4.31 2.72 -4.73
C THR A 44 -3.74 2.52 -3.32
N LEU A 45 -4.57 2.70 -2.29
CA LEU A 45 -4.15 2.50 -0.90
C LEU A 45 -3.79 1.05 -0.57
N ARG A 46 -4.49 0.07 -1.15
CA ARG A 46 -4.19 -1.35 -0.92
C ARG A 46 -2.86 -1.72 -1.56
N VAL A 47 -2.54 -1.15 -2.72
CA VAL A 47 -1.22 -1.34 -3.35
C VAL A 47 -0.13 -0.70 -2.49
N ALA A 48 -0.33 0.53 -2.01
CA ALA A 48 0.61 1.20 -1.11
C ALA A 48 0.89 0.39 0.17
N ARG A 49 -0.15 -0.20 0.79
CA ARG A 49 0.00 -1.06 1.97
C ARG A 49 0.93 -2.26 1.72
N TYR A 50 0.78 -2.93 0.58
CA TYR A 50 1.63 -4.08 0.27
C TYR A 50 3.09 -3.65 0.01
N TYR A 51 3.33 -2.53 -0.67
CA TYR A 51 4.71 -2.03 -0.81
C TYR A 51 5.33 -1.61 0.54
N ALA A 52 4.54 -1.00 1.43
CA ALA A 52 5.01 -0.63 2.76
C ALA A 52 5.33 -1.87 3.62
N ALA A 53 4.49 -2.92 3.56
CA ALA A 53 4.75 -4.22 4.20
C ALA A 53 5.98 -4.94 3.61
N ALA A 54 6.23 -4.77 2.31
CA ALA A 54 7.44 -5.23 1.65
C ALA A 54 8.69 -4.41 2.00
N GLU A 55 8.56 -3.38 2.85
CA GLU A 55 9.62 -2.42 3.19
C GLU A 55 10.22 -1.71 1.96
N ASP A 56 9.37 -1.42 0.95
CA ASP A 56 9.72 -0.60 -0.22
C ASP A 56 9.08 0.80 -0.08
N PRO A 57 9.74 1.75 0.63
CA PRO A 57 9.17 3.04 0.92
C PRO A 57 8.89 3.86 -0.35
N ASP A 58 9.75 3.76 -1.36
CA ASP A 58 9.62 4.57 -2.57
C ASP A 58 8.38 4.21 -3.37
N LEU A 59 8.13 2.91 -3.58
CA LEU A 59 6.89 2.46 -4.22
C LEU A 59 5.67 2.67 -3.32
N ALA A 60 5.81 2.54 -2.00
CA ALA A 60 4.70 2.85 -1.09
C ALA A 60 4.25 4.31 -1.25
N PHE A 61 5.19 5.26 -1.25
CA PHE A 61 4.89 6.68 -1.43
C PHE A 61 4.36 7.00 -2.83
N GLU A 62 4.89 6.41 -3.89
CA GLU A 62 4.35 6.56 -5.25
C GLU A 62 2.84 6.25 -5.29
N TRP A 63 2.43 5.16 -4.62
CA TRP A 63 1.03 4.74 -4.59
C TRP A 63 0.16 5.54 -3.62
N LEU A 64 0.73 6.07 -2.53
CA LEU A 64 0.05 7.02 -1.64
C LEU A 64 -0.22 8.36 -2.36
N GLU A 65 0.75 8.88 -3.08
CA GLU A 65 0.59 10.11 -3.88
C GLU A 65 -0.48 9.95 -4.96
N ARG A 66 -0.49 8.81 -5.66
CA ARG A 66 -1.59 8.48 -6.59
C ARG A 66 -2.96 8.46 -5.91
N ALA A 67 -3.04 7.91 -4.69
CA ALA A 67 -4.29 7.92 -3.93
C ALA A 67 -4.74 9.35 -3.58
N TYR A 68 -3.77 10.22 -3.24
CA TYR A 68 -4.00 11.61 -2.91
C TYR A 68 -4.51 12.40 -4.13
N GLU A 69 -3.79 12.31 -5.26
CA GLU A 69 -4.12 12.99 -6.51
C GLU A 69 -5.51 12.59 -7.04
N GLN A 70 -5.83 11.30 -6.95
CA GLN A 70 -7.14 10.78 -7.33
C GLN A 70 -8.26 11.10 -6.32
N ARG A 71 -7.95 11.84 -5.25
CA ARG A 71 -8.87 12.22 -4.17
C ARG A 71 -9.64 11.02 -3.61
N ARG A 72 -8.93 9.91 -3.47
CA ARG A 72 -9.52 8.67 -3.00
C ARG A 72 -9.82 8.76 -1.51
N PRO A 73 -11.08 8.62 -1.06
CA PRO A 73 -11.44 8.84 0.35
C PRO A 73 -10.71 7.87 1.29
N GLN A 74 -10.33 6.69 0.79
CA GLN A 74 -9.61 5.71 1.61
C GLN A 74 -8.27 6.22 2.15
N ILE A 75 -7.61 7.21 1.52
CA ILE A 75 -6.32 7.73 1.98
C ILE A 75 -6.38 8.28 3.41
N LEU A 76 -7.56 8.69 3.87
CA LEU A 76 -7.77 9.15 5.24
C LEU A 76 -7.50 8.07 6.30
N HIS A 77 -7.51 6.79 5.91
CA HIS A 77 -7.23 5.67 6.79
C HIS A 77 -5.74 5.31 6.86
N VAL A 78 -4.83 6.04 6.19
CA VAL A 78 -3.40 5.74 6.16
C VAL A 78 -2.78 5.63 7.56
N VAL A 79 -3.26 6.38 8.54
CA VAL A 79 -2.79 6.32 9.93
C VAL A 79 -3.20 5.04 10.67
N ALA A 80 -4.24 4.35 10.21
CA ALA A 80 -4.83 3.19 10.87
C ALA A 80 -4.18 1.85 10.47
N TYR A 81 -3.32 1.83 9.46
CA TYR A 81 -2.74 0.60 8.91
C TYR A 81 -1.31 0.39 9.42
N PRO A 82 -1.01 -0.72 10.15
CA PRO A 82 0.31 -1.00 10.68
C PRO A 82 1.35 -1.29 9.59
N GLU A 83 0.93 -1.64 8.38
CA GLU A 83 1.85 -1.85 7.25
C GLU A 83 2.67 -0.59 6.93
N PHE A 84 2.17 0.60 7.30
CA PHE A 84 2.91 1.86 7.13
C PHE A 84 3.89 2.16 8.27
N ASP A 85 4.00 1.32 9.30
CA ASP A 85 4.96 1.52 10.40
C ASP A 85 6.39 1.64 9.89
N SER A 86 6.73 0.90 8.82
CA SER A 86 8.04 0.94 8.16
C SER A 86 8.37 2.31 7.53
N ILE A 87 7.36 3.13 7.22
CA ILE A 87 7.53 4.43 6.55
C ILE A 87 7.14 5.62 7.42
N ARG A 88 6.63 5.40 8.64
CA ARG A 88 6.16 6.48 9.54
C ARG A 88 7.24 7.49 9.91
N SER A 89 8.51 7.08 9.95
CA SER A 89 9.65 7.96 10.24
C SER A 89 10.17 8.72 9.02
N ASP A 90 9.67 8.43 7.81
CA ASP A 90 10.07 9.14 6.60
C ASP A 90 9.38 10.51 6.55
N PRO A 91 10.10 11.62 6.31
CA PRO A 91 9.52 12.97 6.24
C PRO A 91 8.36 13.10 5.23
N ARG A 92 8.35 12.28 4.17
CA ARG A 92 7.26 12.24 3.18
C ARG A 92 5.94 11.80 3.80
N TYR A 93 5.96 11.00 4.86
CA TYR A 93 4.75 10.56 5.58
C TYR A 93 4.07 11.73 6.26
N GLU A 94 4.83 12.52 7.02
CA GLU A 94 4.31 13.71 7.69
C GLU A 94 3.78 14.75 6.68
N ASP A 95 4.51 14.98 5.59
CA ASP A 95 4.05 15.86 4.51
C ASP A 95 2.70 15.42 3.93
N LEU A 96 2.56 14.13 3.63
CA LEU A 96 1.32 13.55 3.15
C LEU A 96 0.19 13.77 4.16
N LEU A 97 0.42 13.51 5.46
CA LEU A 97 -0.58 13.70 6.51
C LEU A 97 -1.08 15.15 6.62
N ARG A 98 -0.18 16.14 6.47
CA ARG A 98 -0.55 17.56 6.43
C ARG A 98 -1.41 17.86 5.22
N ARG A 99 -1.03 17.37 4.03
CA ARG A 99 -1.76 17.60 2.77
C ARG A 99 -3.16 16.97 2.75
N ILE A 100 -3.36 15.85 3.43
CA ILE A 100 -4.70 15.23 3.61
C ILE A 100 -5.48 15.78 4.80
N GLY A 101 -4.89 16.69 5.59
CA GLY A 101 -5.54 17.37 6.70
C GLY A 101 -5.66 16.57 8.00
N ILE A 102 -4.88 15.50 8.19
CA ILE A 102 -4.90 14.66 9.41
C ILE A 102 -3.91 15.17 10.46
N SER A 103 -2.76 15.68 10.04
CA SER A 103 -1.80 16.33 10.94
C SER A 103 -1.94 17.84 10.83
N GLN A 104 -2.00 18.52 11.97
CA GLN A 104 -1.86 19.97 12.05
C GLN A 104 -0.43 20.26 12.50
N GLU A 105 0.24 21.23 11.87
CA GLU A 105 1.37 21.88 12.54
C GLU A 105 0.84 22.39 13.88
N ALA A 106 1.41 21.88 14.98
CA ALA A 106 1.22 22.52 16.27
C ALA A 106 1.74 23.95 16.11
N LYS A 107 0.83 24.93 16.03
CA LYS A 107 1.19 26.34 16.12
C LYS A 107 1.97 26.50 17.43
N SER A 108 3.29 26.61 17.30
CA SER A 108 4.18 27.02 18.39
C SER A 108 4.07 28.53 18.57
#